data_AF-A0A2I0UV02-F1
#
_entry.id   AF-A0A2I0UV02-F1
#
_cell.length_a   1.000
_cell.length_b   1.000
_cell.length_c   1.000
_cell.angle_alpha   90.00
_cell.angle_beta   90.00
_cell.angle_gamma   90.00
#
_symmetry.space_group_name_H-M   'P 1'
#
loop_
_entity.id
_entity.type
_entity.pdbx_description
1 polymer ?
#
loop_
_entity_poly.entity_id
_entity_poly.type
_entity_poly.pdbx_seq_one_letter_code
_entity_poly.pdbx_strand_id
1 'polypeptide(L)'
;MKLKFLLTISFMTVILYGCNKDEVKDVPTNAPANQNGTQQTGDTPTEQMTFNFLEFSLDVDYSATESYEVEYEDKKSGIEAKLQDDRKNERLQGDEAYTKLEPLFKQLNFDSTTPNDEVIDQVIKVFNIEANYQSIEVDVEFVDGNEKEFTRIK
;
A
#
# COMPACT_ATOMS: atom_id res chain seq x y z
N MET A 1 -17.78 26.89 -7.42
CA MET A 1 -19.03 26.18 -7.75
C MET A 1 -19.45 25.36 -6.53
N LYS A 2 -20.73 25.38 -6.15
CA LYS A 2 -21.21 24.74 -4.91
C LYS A 2 -21.47 23.25 -5.16
N LEU A 3 -20.60 22.39 -4.62
CA LEU A 3 -20.74 20.94 -4.70
C LEU A 3 -21.69 20.46 -3.61
N LYS A 4 -22.84 19.89 -4.03
CA LYS A 4 -23.82 19.25 -3.14
C LYS A 4 -23.77 17.76 -3.42
N PHE A 5 -23.02 17.00 -2.61
CA PHE A 5 -23.15 15.56 -2.58
C PHE A 5 -24.31 15.19 -1.63
N LEU A 6 -25.42 14.75 -2.22
CA LEU A 6 -26.56 14.23 -1.50
C LEU A 6 -26.31 12.75 -1.18
N LEU A 7 -26.33 12.49 0.13
CA LEU A 7 -26.21 11.19 0.77
C LEU A 7 -27.55 10.46 0.63
N THR A 8 -27.61 9.41 -0.19
CA THR A 8 -28.76 8.50 -0.27
C THR A 8 -28.37 7.13 0.27
N ILE A 9 -28.65 6.94 1.56
CA ILE A 9 -28.79 5.66 2.23
C ILE A 9 -30.02 4.96 1.65
N SER A 10 -29.84 3.80 1.03
CA SER A 10 -30.95 2.91 0.65
C SER A 10 -30.62 1.46 1.00
N PHE A 11 -31.12 1.08 2.17
CA PHE A 11 -31.91 -0.12 2.44
C PHE A 11 -31.43 -1.48 1.92
N MET A 12 -30.76 -2.21 2.81
CA MET A 12 -31.11 -3.56 3.31
C MET A 12 -31.72 -4.56 2.31
N THR A 13 -30.97 -5.63 2.06
CA THR A 13 -31.53 -6.95 1.73
C THR A 13 -30.82 -8.03 2.56
N VAL A 14 -31.60 -8.64 3.46
CA VAL A 14 -31.33 -9.90 4.17
C VAL A 14 -31.61 -11.04 3.16
N ILE A 15 -30.87 -12.16 3.16
CA ILE A 15 -31.32 -13.45 3.74
C ILE A 15 -30.16 -14.46 3.75
N LEU A 16 -30.09 -15.14 4.90
CA LEU A 16 -29.31 -16.29 5.36
C LEU A 16 -29.44 -17.55 4.49
N TYR A 17 -28.36 -18.33 4.32
CA TYR A 17 -28.32 -19.82 4.25
C TYR A 17 -26.81 -20.21 4.24
N GLY A 18 -26.24 -21.16 4.96
CA GLY A 18 -26.66 -22.12 5.98
C GLY A 18 -25.38 -22.88 6.42
N CYS A 19 -25.21 -23.17 7.72
CA CYS A 19 -24.12 -24.02 8.21
C CYS A 19 -24.37 -25.48 7.83
N ASN A 20 -23.49 -26.10 7.05
CA ASN A 20 -23.36 -27.55 7.03
C ASN A 20 -22.23 -27.95 7.98
N LYS A 21 -22.61 -28.66 9.03
CA LYS A 21 -21.75 -29.18 10.09
C LYS A 21 -21.78 -30.70 9.95
N ASP A 22 -20.88 -31.24 9.13
CA ASP A 22 -20.70 -32.69 9.05
C ASP A 22 -19.68 -33.12 10.12
N GLU A 23 -20.23 -33.61 11.23
CA GLU A 23 -19.54 -34.40 12.23
C GLU A 23 -19.36 -35.82 11.67
N VAL A 24 -18.14 -36.20 11.29
CA VAL A 24 -17.83 -37.59 10.92
C VAL A 24 -17.40 -38.33 12.17
N LYS A 25 -18.22 -39.33 12.54
CA LYS A 25 -18.00 -40.30 13.60
C LYS A 25 -16.77 -41.18 13.36
N ASP A 26 -16.13 -41.50 14.49
CA ASP A 26 -14.97 -42.37 14.68
C ASP A 26 -15.06 -43.76 14.04
N VAL A 27 -13.92 -44.25 13.56
CA VAL A 27 -13.62 -45.68 13.37
C VAL A 27 -12.31 -45.99 14.11
N PRO A 28 -12.26 -46.96 15.04
CA PRO A 28 -11.03 -47.30 15.75
C PRO A 28 -10.25 -48.43 15.04
N THR A 29 -8.92 -48.38 15.07
CA THR A 29 -8.02 -49.42 15.65
C THR A 29 -6.59 -49.32 15.09
N ASN A 30 -5.70 -48.79 15.95
CA ASN A 30 -4.32 -49.17 16.25
C ASN A 30 -3.39 -49.78 15.16
N ALA A 31 -2.35 -49.01 14.82
CA ALA A 31 -0.99 -49.49 14.54
C ALA A 31 0.04 -48.44 15.06
N PRO A 32 1.25 -48.85 15.47
CA PRO A 32 1.93 -48.30 16.66
C PRO A 32 2.69 -46.99 16.47
N ALA A 33 2.87 -46.34 17.62
CA ALA A 33 3.51 -45.06 17.87
C ALA A 33 4.92 -44.89 17.30
N ASN A 34 5.20 -43.72 16.74
CA ASN A 34 6.50 -43.09 16.88
C ASN A 34 6.30 -41.67 17.42
N GLN A 35 7.02 -41.37 18.49
CA GLN A 35 7.00 -40.11 19.21
C GLN A 35 7.78 -39.07 18.42
N ASN A 36 7.14 -37.93 18.14
CA ASN A 36 7.79 -36.64 18.37
C ASN A 36 6.70 -35.58 18.47
N GLY A 37 6.37 -35.22 19.71
CA GLY A 37 5.73 -33.96 19.98
C GLY A 37 6.75 -32.86 19.75
N THR A 38 6.41 -31.85 18.97
CA THR A 38 6.09 -30.51 19.48
C THR A 38 5.68 -29.60 18.33
N GLN A 39 4.52 -28.98 18.51
CA GLN A 39 4.10 -27.70 17.97
C GLN A 39 3.95 -27.60 16.44
N GLN A 40 2.68 -27.80 16.03
CA GLN A 40 2.00 -26.85 15.16
C GLN A 40 2.49 -25.43 15.48
N THR A 41 3.36 -24.91 14.63
CA THR A 41 3.37 -23.49 14.36
C THR A 41 2.46 -23.36 13.16
N GLY A 42 1.30 -22.73 13.35
CA GLY A 42 0.51 -22.32 12.21
C GLY A 42 1.39 -21.40 11.38
N ASP A 43 1.83 -21.88 10.22
CA ASP A 43 2.24 -21.01 9.12
C ASP A 43 1.00 -20.21 8.75
N THR A 44 0.80 -19.12 9.49
CA THR A 44 0.17 -17.96 8.91
C THR A 44 1.14 -17.56 7.82
N PRO A 45 0.75 -17.55 6.54
CA PRO A 45 1.59 -16.94 5.52
C PRO A 45 1.83 -15.52 6.00
N THR A 46 3.05 -15.26 6.49
CA THR A 46 3.51 -13.88 6.63
C THR A 46 3.67 -13.46 5.19
N GLU A 47 2.66 -12.78 4.64
CA GLU A 47 2.80 -12.07 3.38
C GLU A 47 4.09 -11.27 3.51
N GLN A 48 5.13 -11.67 2.78
CA GLN A 48 6.40 -10.97 2.80
C GLN A 48 6.15 -9.64 2.10
N MET A 49 5.81 -8.64 2.90
CA MET A 49 5.66 -7.27 2.44
C MET A 49 7.00 -6.81 1.86
N THR A 50 6.96 -6.37 0.61
CA THR A 50 8.17 -5.95 -0.11
C THR A 50 8.70 -4.62 0.43
N PHE A 51 7.80 -3.77 0.94
CA PHE A 51 8.08 -2.45 1.50
C PHE A 51 7.54 -2.36 2.92
N ASN A 52 7.95 -1.33 3.66
CA ASN A 52 7.40 -1.02 4.97
C ASN A 52 6.13 -0.15 4.91
N PHE A 53 5.53 -0.01 3.74
CA PHE A 53 4.26 0.66 3.50
C PHE A 53 3.32 -0.17 2.63
N LEU A 54 2.02 0.03 2.84
CA LEU A 54 0.90 -0.51 2.06
C LEU A 54 0.48 0.46 0.94
N GLU A 55 0.48 1.76 1.24
CA GLU A 55 0.18 2.81 0.27
C GLU A 55 1.29 3.87 0.31
N PHE A 56 1.68 4.36 -0.86
CA PHE A 56 2.62 5.47 -1.03
C PHE A 56 2.12 6.39 -2.14
N SER A 57 1.85 7.64 -1.82
CA SER A 57 1.60 8.71 -2.78
C SER A 57 2.72 9.74 -2.70
N LEU A 58 3.17 10.24 -3.84
CA LEU A 58 4.06 11.39 -3.95
C LEU A 58 3.50 12.32 -4.99
N ASP A 59 3.20 13.54 -4.57
CA ASP A 59 2.73 14.63 -5.42
C ASP A 59 3.73 15.79 -5.37
N VAL A 60 4.27 16.16 -6.52
CA VAL A 60 5.20 17.29 -6.65
C VAL A 60 4.67 18.29 -7.66
N ASP A 61 4.37 19.50 -7.21
CA ASP A 61 3.98 20.58 -8.10
C ASP A 61 5.20 21.41 -8.51
N TYR A 62 5.36 21.66 -9.80
CA TYR A 62 6.35 22.61 -10.34
C TYR A 62 5.70 23.91 -10.81
N SER A 63 4.48 23.82 -11.32
CA SER A 63 3.70 24.98 -11.78
C SER A 63 2.20 24.65 -11.76
N ALA A 64 1.36 25.60 -12.20
CA ALA A 64 -0.08 25.37 -12.32
C ALA A 64 -0.48 24.28 -13.34
N THR A 65 0.47 23.80 -14.16
CA THR A 65 0.20 22.84 -15.24
C THR A 65 1.22 21.70 -15.31
N GLU A 66 2.18 21.64 -14.40
CA GLU A 66 3.23 20.62 -14.41
C GLU A 66 3.38 20.02 -13.02
N SER A 67 3.06 18.72 -12.91
CA SER A 67 3.26 17.90 -11.71
C SER A 67 4.11 16.66 -12.01
N TYR A 68 4.61 16.05 -10.94
CA TYR A 68 5.15 14.69 -10.91
C TYR A 68 4.43 13.91 -9.82
N GLU A 69 3.74 12.85 -10.21
CA GLU A 69 2.82 12.08 -9.36
C GLU A 69 3.22 10.60 -9.39
N VAL A 70 3.29 9.98 -8.22
CA VAL A 70 3.54 8.54 -8.03
C VAL A 70 2.50 7.99 -7.08
N GLU A 71 1.85 6.90 -7.47
CA GLU A 71 0.94 6.15 -6.61
C GLU A 71 1.37 4.69 -6.55
N TYR A 72 1.32 4.09 -5.37
CA TYR A 72 1.46 2.66 -5.14
C TYR A 72 0.48 2.23 -4.05
N GLU A 73 -0.22 1.12 -4.29
CA GLU A 73 -1.12 0.50 -3.32
C GLU A 73 -0.97 -1.03 -3.36
N ASP A 74 -0.79 -1.66 -2.19
CA ASP A 74 -0.83 -3.11 -2.02
C ASP A 74 -2.13 -3.52 -1.30
N LYS A 75 -3.17 -3.79 -2.09
CA LYS A 75 -4.51 -4.15 -1.60
C LYS A 75 -4.82 -5.61 -1.88
N LYS A 76 -5.86 -6.14 -1.22
CA LYS A 76 -6.37 -7.51 -1.48
C LYS A 76 -6.78 -7.76 -2.94
N SER A 77 -7.11 -6.69 -3.68
CA SER A 77 -7.42 -6.73 -5.12
C SER A 77 -6.19 -6.92 -6.01
N GLY A 78 -4.99 -6.74 -5.46
CA GLY A 78 -3.72 -6.75 -6.17
C GLY A 78 -2.95 -5.45 -5.93
N ILE A 79 -1.76 -5.41 -6.51
CA ILE A 79 -0.89 -4.24 -6.51
C ILE A 79 -1.33 -3.27 -7.61
N GLU A 80 -1.50 -2.01 -7.25
CA GLU A 80 -1.68 -0.90 -8.20
C GLU A 80 -0.47 0.02 -8.16
N ALA A 81 -0.06 0.53 -9.32
CA ALA A 81 1.04 1.48 -9.44
C ALA A 81 0.79 2.46 -10.58
N LYS A 82 1.12 3.75 -10.36
CA LYS A 82 1.05 4.80 -11.38
C LYS A 82 2.25 5.73 -11.28
N LEU A 83 2.68 6.23 -12.43
CA LEU A 83 3.68 7.30 -12.54
C LEU A 83 3.22 8.30 -13.60
N GLN A 84 3.20 9.57 -13.26
CA GLN A 84 2.88 10.67 -14.17
C GLN A 84 3.91 11.78 -14.03
N ASP A 85 4.53 12.18 -15.14
CA ASP A 85 5.51 13.28 -15.21
C ASP A 85 5.12 14.22 -16.35
N ASP A 86 4.41 15.30 -16.02
CA ASP A 86 3.89 16.23 -17.03
C ASP A 86 4.99 16.98 -17.76
N ARG A 87 6.14 17.18 -17.11
CA ARG A 87 7.34 17.81 -17.70
C ARG A 87 7.92 16.98 -18.85
N LYS A 88 7.66 15.67 -18.85
CA LYS A 88 8.11 14.72 -19.87
C LYS A 88 6.96 14.13 -20.69
N ASN A 89 5.72 14.52 -20.39
CA ASN A 89 4.52 13.92 -20.96
C ASN A 89 4.52 12.38 -20.83
N GLU A 90 4.93 11.88 -19.67
CA GLU A 90 4.97 10.45 -19.33
C GLU A 90 3.76 10.08 -18.45
N ARG A 91 3.09 8.98 -18.79
CA ARG A 91 1.97 8.41 -18.03
C ARG A 91 2.09 6.88 -18.07
N LEU A 92 2.54 6.27 -16.97
CA LEU A 92 2.68 4.82 -16.81
C LEU A 92 1.70 4.30 -15.77
N GLN A 93 1.19 3.09 -15.95
CA GLN A 93 0.27 2.43 -15.02
C GLN A 93 0.51 0.92 -14.98
N GLY A 94 0.09 0.26 -13.90
CA GLY A 94 0.19 -1.18 -13.74
C GLY A 94 1.64 -1.67 -13.73
N ASP A 95 1.91 -2.82 -14.37
CA ASP A 95 3.22 -3.49 -14.36
C ASP A 95 4.37 -2.59 -14.84
N GLU A 96 4.11 -1.71 -15.81
CA GLU A 96 5.13 -0.79 -16.35
C GLU A 96 5.54 0.26 -15.31
N ALA A 97 4.56 0.85 -14.61
CA ALA A 97 4.82 1.76 -13.51
C ALA A 97 5.52 1.03 -12.35
N TYR A 98 5.02 -0.14 -11.95
CA TYR A 98 5.60 -0.94 -10.88
C TYR A 98 7.07 -1.29 -11.16
N THR A 99 7.39 -1.76 -12.37
CA THR A 99 8.77 -2.11 -12.76
C THR A 99 9.73 -0.93 -12.62
N LYS A 100 9.26 0.30 -12.87
CA LYS A 100 10.06 1.51 -12.76
C LYS A 100 10.19 2.00 -11.32
N LEU A 101 9.13 1.86 -10.52
CA LEU A 101 9.03 2.41 -9.17
C LEU A 101 9.59 1.47 -8.09
N GLU A 102 9.46 0.16 -8.25
CA GLU A 102 9.94 -0.84 -7.29
C GLU A 102 11.41 -0.62 -6.84
N PRO A 103 12.39 -0.41 -7.75
CA PRO A 103 13.76 -0.15 -7.31
C PRO A 103 13.94 1.19 -6.57
N LEU A 104 13.06 2.17 -6.78
CA LEU A 104 13.08 3.44 -6.04
C LEU A 104 12.53 3.24 -4.63
N PHE A 105 11.39 2.55 -4.51
CA PHE A 105 10.79 2.20 -3.23
C PHE A 105 11.74 1.40 -2.34
N LYS A 106 12.51 0.45 -2.90
CA LYS A 106 13.53 -0.31 -2.16
C LYS A 106 14.68 0.54 -1.58
N GLN A 107 14.83 1.80 -2.01
CA GLN A 107 15.84 2.73 -1.50
C GLN A 107 15.29 3.66 -0.40
N LEU A 108 13.97 3.67 -0.17
CA LEU A 108 13.35 4.41 0.92
C LEU A 108 13.61 3.66 2.23
N ASN A 109 13.93 4.42 3.29
CA ASN A 109 14.32 3.87 4.59
C ASN A 109 13.90 4.86 5.70
N PHE A 110 12.62 5.21 5.68
CA PHE A 110 11.96 6.01 6.70
C PHE A 110 10.72 5.25 7.18
N ASP A 111 10.23 5.59 8.36
CA ASP A 111 9.01 5.04 8.96
C ASP A 111 8.11 6.15 9.53
N SER A 112 7.03 5.76 10.20
CA SER A 112 6.04 6.66 10.81
C SER A 112 6.60 7.57 11.92
N THR A 113 7.83 7.32 12.39
CA THR A 113 8.53 8.10 13.41
C THR A 113 9.59 9.04 12.84
N THR A 114 9.92 8.89 11.55
CA THR A 114 10.94 9.70 10.88
C THR A 114 10.46 11.15 10.75
N PRO A 115 11.29 12.17 11.04
CA PRO A 115 10.90 13.56 10.90
C PRO A 115 10.55 13.95 9.47
N ASN A 116 9.55 14.83 9.31
CA ASN A 116 9.06 15.31 8.01
C ASN A 116 10.18 15.70 7.03
N ASP A 117 11.11 16.54 7.48
CA ASP A 117 12.17 17.03 6.59
C ASP A 117 13.13 15.93 6.13
N GLU A 118 13.38 14.92 6.96
CA GLU A 118 14.22 13.78 6.59
C GLU A 118 13.52 12.89 5.55
N VAL A 119 12.20 12.68 5.67
CA VAL A 119 11.39 11.97 4.67
C VAL A 119 11.44 12.70 3.33
N ILE A 120 11.12 14.00 3.32
CA ILE A 120 11.10 14.80 2.08
C ILE A 120 12.49 14.85 1.43
N ASP A 121 13.57 15.00 2.21
CA ASP A 121 14.93 14.99 1.67
C ASP A 121 15.31 13.64 1.05
N GLN A 122 14.90 12.52 1.67
CA GLN A 122 15.12 11.20 1.12
C GLN A 122 14.32 11.00 -0.18
N VAL A 123 13.05 11.42 -0.21
CA VAL A 123 12.20 11.33 -1.41
C VAL A 123 12.76 12.16 -2.56
N ILE A 124 13.17 13.41 -2.31
CA ILE A 124 13.84 14.26 -3.32
C ILE A 124 15.03 13.53 -3.93
N LYS A 125 15.86 12.91 -3.09
CA LYS A 125 17.07 12.21 -3.51
C LYS A 125 16.76 10.93 -4.30
N VAL A 126 15.81 10.12 -3.86
CA VAL A 126 15.50 8.81 -4.47
C VAL A 126 14.77 8.99 -5.81
N PHE A 127 13.82 9.92 -5.87
CA PHE A 127 13.03 10.19 -7.07
C PHE A 127 13.68 11.24 -8.00
N ASN A 128 14.86 11.77 -7.64
CA ASN A 128 15.56 12.82 -8.36
C ASN A 128 14.67 14.04 -8.65
N ILE A 129 13.93 14.50 -7.64
CA ILE A 129 13.05 15.66 -7.75
C ILE A 129 13.88 16.92 -8.00
N GLU A 130 13.48 17.71 -9.00
CA GLU A 130 14.24 18.89 -9.41
C GLU A 130 14.05 20.04 -8.41
N ALA A 131 15.07 20.86 -8.18
CA ALA A 131 15.06 21.86 -7.11
C ALA A 131 14.04 23.00 -7.28
N ASN A 132 13.41 23.14 -8.45
CA ASN A 132 12.43 24.16 -8.82
C ASN A 132 10.97 23.77 -8.51
N TYR A 133 10.73 22.73 -7.71
CA TYR A 133 9.38 22.43 -7.21
C TYR A 133 8.83 23.58 -6.34
N GLN A 134 7.50 23.71 -6.30
CA GLN A 134 6.74 24.63 -5.46
C GLN A 134 6.22 23.94 -4.19
N SER A 135 5.75 22.69 -4.33
CA SER A 135 5.30 21.84 -3.22
C SER A 135 5.71 20.38 -3.45
N ILE A 136 5.94 19.67 -2.35
CA ILE A 136 6.04 18.21 -2.30
C ILE A 136 5.11 17.75 -1.18
N GLU A 137 4.29 16.76 -1.48
CA GLU A 137 3.44 16.03 -0.53
C GLU A 137 3.71 14.53 -0.68
N VAL A 138 3.83 13.84 0.44
CA VAL A 138 4.08 12.40 0.52
C VAL A 138 3.12 11.80 1.54
N ASP A 139 2.20 10.98 1.07
CA ASP A 139 1.28 10.23 1.92
C ASP A 139 1.68 8.78 2.00
N VAL A 140 1.72 8.23 3.20
CA VAL A 140 2.14 6.84 3.43
C VAL A 140 1.23 6.16 4.45
N GLU A 141 0.61 5.05 4.03
CA GLU A 141 0.04 4.07 4.96
C GLU A 141 1.11 3.02 5.25
N PHE A 142 1.65 3.03 6.46
CA PHE A 142 2.69 2.08 6.87
C PHE A 142 2.09 0.72 7.24
N VAL A 143 2.90 -0.35 7.11
CA VAL A 143 2.47 -1.72 7.47
C VAL A 143 2.13 -1.91 8.96
N ASP A 144 2.53 -0.96 9.81
CA ASP A 144 2.17 -0.92 11.24
C ASP A 144 0.79 -0.29 11.49
N GLY A 145 0.10 0.16 10.43
CA GLY A 145 -1.21 0.79 10.45
C GLY A 145 -1.18 2.30 10.71
N ASN A 146 0.00 2.93 10.82
CA ASN A 146 0.07 4.39 10.89
C ASN A 146 -0.07 5.00 9.50
N GLU A 147 -0.88 6.05 9.40
CA GLU A 147 -0.94 6.93 8.24
C GLU A 147 -0.20 8.23 8.55
N LYS A 148 0.62 8.70 7.61
CA LYS A 148 1.35 9.98 7.71
C LYS A 148 1.34 10.72 6.39
N GLU A 149 1.06 12.01 6.49
CA GLU A 149 1.31 13.02 5.46
C GLU A 149 2.61 13.76 5.82
N PHE A 150 3.50 13.88 4.84
CA PHE A 150 4.72 14.69 4.93
C PHE A 150 4.70 15.74 3.83
N THR A 151 5.01 17.00 4.15
CA THR A 151 4.86 18.10 3.20
C THR A 151 6.00 19.12 3.29
N ARG A 152 6.30 19.77 2.17
CA ARG A 152 7.19 20.94 2.10
C ARG A 152 6.79 21.87 0.96
N ILE A 153 6.60 23.15 1.28
CA ILE A 153 6.26 24.22 0.33
C ILE A 153 7.42 25.23 0.25
N LYS A 154 7.68 25.78 -0.94
CA LYS A 154 8.72 26.79 -1.22
C LYS A 154 8.17 28.18 -1.55
#